data_AF-A0A9W6F4F7-F1
#
_entry.id   AF-A0A9W6F4F7-F1
#
_cell.length_a   1.000
_cell.length_b   1.000
_cell.length_c   1.000
_cell.angle_alpha   90.00
_cell.angle_beta   90.00
_cell.angle_gamma   90.00
#
_symmetry.space_group_name_H-M   'P 1'
#
loop_
_entity.id
_entity.type
_entity.pdbx_description
1 polymer ?
#
loop_
_entity_poly.entity_id
_entity_poly.type
_entity_poly.pdbx_seq_one_letter_code
_entity_poly.pdbx_strand_id
1 'polypeptide(L)'
;MTSEDLNSLFLLYQFDGDLLGFSDALSMQPPDCITSSLGKQGDGAKSLRHAEGPRGGRKRVRVRQQQLNTLEAELQQKLRDLEAAQQERERLQQRIKVLELTLPLRERHVKLLRQRRHAAQAVPPAHIYKQDGTQHTRAHCNTELRTAAPRDGSSSGSETRRATDEALRLSAPSAPTSSPAAVAGAAGASQRPAGLALPIQSSTDPVKVDSYADAFTSGWPALITAVPAHNRVPCQAFQEFCGVWKQWVMKSGLILHAHDARPHDPGPQLKLSQLFEQLAPRFDSLRLEHPSLFTEMMYVNLETGEREEPPPDSYWIPVAQGLRLSPEQVADAKAILALYSGRAAGAQEERRRLTAQLGSSLASLQGMVPLHGHGAAQQPAAVKRGQLVVEVDELAARLYRNVMVQGSALEFVKDFMGSKLLSLVQLVRVSVLSYPYIPDVIGILSSLDATPPCPARQP
;
A
#
# COMPACT_ATOMS: atom_id res chain seq x y z
N MET A 1 24.68 -7.79 -12.20
CA MET A 1 23.26 -7.38 -12.24
C MET A 1 23.12 -6.14 -11.39
N THR A 2 22.48 -5.10 -11.92
CA THR A 2 22.29 -3.82 -11.21
C THR A 2 21.13 -3.99 -10.23
N SER A 3 21.03 -3.16 -9.18
CA SER A 3 19.84 -3.18 -8.29
C SER A 3 18.53 -2.85 -9.03
N GLU A 4 18.60 -2.56 -10.32
CA GLU A 4 17.49 -2.18 -11.18
C GLU A 4 16.61 -3.38 -11.59
N ASP A 5 17.16 -4.60 -11.66
CA ASP A 5 16.39 -5.82 -11.97
C ASP A 5 15.59 -6.33 -10.76
N LEU A 6 16.09 -6.07 -9.55
CA LEU A 6 15.40 -6.41 -8.28
C LEU A 6 14.15 -5.55 -8.05
N ASN A 7 14.10 -4.39 -8.70
CA ASN A 7 13.00 -3.45 -8.54
C ASN A 7 11.72 -3.95 -9.19
N SER A 8 11.81 -4.53 -10.41
CA SER A 8 10.68 -4.94 -11.23
C SER A 8 9.67 -5.88 -10.55
N LEU A 9 10.02 -6.48 -9.41
CA LEU A 9 9.07 -7.32 -8.65
C LEU A 9 8.19 -6.55 -7.66
N PHE A 10 8.74 -5.49 -7.07
CA PHE A 10 7.96 -4.54 -6.27
C PHE A 10 7.26 -3.51 -7.15
N LEU A 11 7.70 -3.38 -8.41
CA LEU A 11 7.35 -2.34 -9.37
C LEU A 11 6.57 -2.88 -10.56
N LEU A 12 5.45 -2.27 -10.92
CA LEU A 12 4.52 -2.58 -12.03
C LEU A 12 3.13 -3.08 -11.56
N TYR A 13 2.45 -2.23 -10.79
CA TYR A 13 1.09 -1.89 -11.18
C TYR A 13 1.16 -0.95 -12.39
N GLN A 14 0.86 -1.43 -13.58
CA GLN A 14 0.62 -0.58 -14.75
C GLN A 14 -0.75 -0.93 -15.31
N PHE A 15 -1.74 -0.06 -15.07
CA PHE A 15 -3.01 -0.12 -15.76
C PHE A 15 -2.93 0.69 -17.05
N ASP A 16 -3.32 0.03 -18.15
CA ASP A 16 -3.85 0.64 -19.36
C ASP A 16 -5.10 1.45 -18.99
N GLY A 17 -4.95 2.76 -18.93
CA GLY A 17 -6.03 3.73 -18.87
C GLY A 17 -5.49 5.02 -19.48
N ASP A 18 -6.02 5.39 -20.63
CA ASP A 18 -5.52 6.45 -21.51
C ASP A 18 -4.89 7.65 -20.77
N LEU A 19 -3.58 7.77 -20.96
CA LEU A 19 -2.79 8.95 -20.64
C LEU A 19 -3.10 10.05 -21.67
N LEU A 20 -4.23 10.74 -21.49
CA LEU A 20 -4.45 12.07 -22.05
C LEU A 20 -5.00 12.99 -20.97
N GLY A 21 -4.18 13.96 -20.54
CA GLY A 21 -4.61 15.14 -19.80
C GLY A 21 -4.25 15.17 -18.32
N PHE A 22 -2.98 15.42 -18.00
CA PHE A 22 -2.59 16.01 -16.71
C PHE A 22 -1.56 17.11 -16.95
N SER A 23 -2.05 18.25 -17.42
CA SER A 23 -1.47 19.58 -17.17
C SER A 23 -2.57 20.43 -16.55
N ASP A 24 -2.22 21.20 -15.53
CA ASP A 24 -3.03 22.18 -14.82
C ASP A 24 -4.03 21.69 -13.76
N ALA A 25 -3.53 21.57 -12.53
CA ALA A 25 -4.26 21.96 -11.31
C ALA A 25 -3.30 22.02 -10.10
N LEU A 26 -2.42 23.03 -10.07
CA LEU A 26 -1.77 23.47 -8.83
C LEU A 26 -1.95 24.98 -8.68
N SER A 27 -3.20 25.40 -8.48
CA SER A 27 -3.50 26.68 -7.85
C SER A 27 -3.52 26.45 -6.34
N MET A 28 -2.36 26.62 -5.70
CA MET A 28 -2.31 26.72 -4.24
C MET A 28 -2.65 28.17 -3.89
N GLN A 29 -3.84 28.38 -3.32
CA GLN A 29 -4.16 29.63 -2.64
C GLN A 29 -3.19 29.80 -1.45
N PRO A 30 -2.59 30.99 -1.26
CA PRO A 30 -1.81 31.29 -0.07
C PRO A 30 -2.73 31.29 1.16
N PRO A 31 -2.22 30.95 2.36
CA PRO A 31 -3.00 31.01 3.59
C PRO A 31 -3.37 32.47 3.90
N ASP A 32 -4.66 32.69 4.19
CA ASP A 32 -5.19 33.98 4.61
C ASP A 32 -4.43 34.48 5.84
N CYS A 33 -3.80 35.64 5.68
CA CYS A 33 -3.09 36.35 6.72
C CYS A 33 -4.12 36.86 7.73
N ILE A 34 -4.25 36.17 8.87
CA ILE A 34 -5.12 36.56 9.99
C ILE A 34 -4.59 37.89 10.55
N THR A 35 -5.24 38.98 10.17
CA THR A 35 -5.01 40.30 10.76
C THR A 35 -5.53 40.29 12.19
N SER A 36 -4.60 40.35 13.14
CA SER A 36 -4.92 40.47 14.57
C SER A 36 -5.53 41.85 14.82
N SER A 37 -6.86 41.90 14.91
CA SER A 37 -7.59 43.08 15.36
C SER A 37 -7.27 43.34 16.84
N LEU A 38 -6.38 44.30 17.09
CA LEU A 38 -6.05 44.79 18.42
C LEU A 38 -7.32 45.41 19.05
N GLY A 39 -7.89 44.71 20.01
CA GLY A 39 -9.08 45.13 20.75
C GLY A 39 -8.83 46.41 21.54
N LYS A 40 -9.69 47.40 21.30
CA LYS A 40 -9.91 48.54 22.18
C LYS A 40 -10.82 48.10 23.34
N GLN A 41 -10.27 48.04 24.54
CA GLN A 41 -10.96 48.09 25.83
C GLN A 41 -10.00 48.83 26.77
N GLY A 42 -10.37 49.76 27.63
CA GLY A 42 -11.67 50.27 28.04
C GLY A 42 -11.38 51.28 29.16
N ASP A 43 -12.27 52.24 29.31
CA ASP A 43 -12.20 53.37 30.22
C ASP A 43 -12.03 53.02 31.71
N GLY A 44 -11.37 53.93 32.43
CA GLY A 44 -11.87 54.38 33.73
C GLY A 44 -10.97 54.14 34.94
N ALA A 45 -10.30 55.20 35.41
CA ALA A 45 -10.35 55.60 36.82
C ALA A 45 -9.74 57.00 37.01
N LYS A 46 -10.61 57.92 37.44
CA LYS A 46 -10.27 59.28 37.85
C LYS A 46 -9.41 59.22 39.12
N SER A 47 -8.31 59.98 39.18
CA SER A 47 -7.82 60.50 40.46
C SER A 47 -7.21 61.89 40.28
N LEU A 48 -7.62 62.75 41.19
CA LEU A 48 -7.49 64.21 41.19
C LEU A 48 -6.18 64.66 41.85
N ARG A 49 -5.63 65.73 41.27
CA ARG A 49 -5.06 66.92 41.92
C ARG A 49 -3.60 66.96 42.40
N HIS A 50 -3.01 68.10 42.00
CA HIS A 50 -1.93 68.92 42.59
C HIS A 50 -0.48 68.44 42.47
N ALA A 51 0.28 69.08 41.57
CA ALA A 51 1.20 70.17 41.95
C ALA A 51 1.92 70.71 40.70
N GLU A 52 2.00 72.03 40.60
CA GLU A 52 2.74 72.77 39.59
C GLU A 52 4.26 72.59 39.74
N GLY A 53 4.95 72.49 38.60
CA GLY A 53 6.41 72.49 38.53
C GLY A 53 6.87 72.42 37.07
N PRO A 54 7.22 73.55 36.43
CA PRO A 54 7.62 73.58 35.04
C PRO A 54 9.13 73.36 34.92
N ARG A 55 9.56 72.17 34.47
CA ARG A 55 10.87 72.02 33.80
C ARG A 55 10.73 71.02 32.65
N GLY A 56 10.88 71.56 31.45
CA GLY A 56 10.73 70.85 30.20
C GLY A 56 11.81 69.81 29.93
N GLY A 57 11.53 69.01 28.89
CA GLY A 57 12.52 68.24 28.16
C GLY A 57 12.71 66.81 28.65
N ARG A 58 11.82 65.88 28.27
CA ARG A 58 12.11 64.42 28.12
C ARG A 58 10.97 63.57 27.52
N LYS A 59 10.12 64.12 26.65
CA LYS A 59 9.04 63.34 25.98
C LYS A 59 9.49 62.51 24.75
N ARG A 60 10.75 62.63 24.31
CA ARG A 60 11.25 61.90 23.10
C ARG A 60 11.60 60.42 23.35
N VAL A 61 11.80 60.01 24.60
CA VAL A 61 12.22 58.63 24.93
C VAL A 61 11.12 57.60 24.61
N ARG A 62 9.84 57.98 24.78
CA ARG A 62 8.71 57.06 24.54
C ARG A 62 8.51 56.70 23.06
N VAL A 63 8.73 57.66 22.16
CA VAL A 63 8.64 57.42 20.71
C VAL A 63 9.74 56.45 20.26
N ARG A 64 10.96 56.66 20.76
CA ARG A 64 12.09 55.77 20.46
C ARG A 64 11.85 54.35 21.01
N GLN A 65 11.30 54.22 22.21
CA GLN A 65 10.96 52.89 22.76
C GLN A 65 9.88 52.19 21.94
N GLN A 66 8.84 52.90 21.50
CA GLN A 66 7.81 52.33 20.62
C GLN A 66 8.38 51.88 19.28
N GLN A 67 9.29 52.66 18.69
CA GLN A 67 10.00 52.28 17.48
C GLN A 67 10.87 51.03 17.69
N LEU A 68 11.61 50.94 18.80
CA LEU A 68 12.39 49.75 19.12
C LEU A 68 11.50 48.51 19.28
N ASN A 69 10.39 48.61 20.03
CA ASN A 69 9.46 47.49 20.18
C ASN A 69 8.83 47.06 18.84
N THR A 70 8.55 48.03 17.94
CA THR A 70 8.01 47.74 16.61
C THR A 70 9.05 47.00 15.76
N LEU A 71 10.29 47.48 15.75
CA LEU A 71 11.40 46.83 15.04
C LEU A 71 11.73 45.46 15.62
N GLU A 72 11.65 45.28 16.93
CA GLU A 72 11.82 43.98 17.59
C GLU A 72 10.73 42.99 17.17
N ALA A 73 9.47 43.44 17.12
CA ALA A 73 8.35 42.62 16.63
C ALA A 73 8.51 42.27 15.13
N GLU A 74 8.93 43.23 14.31
CA GLU A 74 9.24 42.99 12.90
C GLU A 74 10.40 42.01 12.71
N LEU A 75 11.48 42.14 13.49
CA LEU A 75 12.62 41.21 13.48
C LEU A 75 12.16 39.80 13.85
N GLN A 76 11.38 39.65 14.93
CA GLN A 76 10.82 38.36 15.35
C GLN A 76 9.91 37.76 14.27
N GLN A 77 9.09 38.57 13.61
CA GLN A 77 8.28 38.11 12.48
C GLN A 77 9.16 37.62 11.33
N LYS A 78 10.19 38.38 10.94
CA LYS A 78 11.12 38.01 9.87
C LYS A 78 11.92 36.75 10.19
N LEU A 79 12.28 36.51 11.46
CA LEU A 79 12.93 35.28 11.88
C LEU A 79 12.00 34.07 11.71
N ARG A 80 10.72 34.18 12.11
CA ARG A 80 9.72 33.12 11.89
C ARG A 80 9.49 32.84 10.40
N ASP A 81 9.37 33.90 9.59
CA ASP A 81 9.20 33.78 8.14
C ASP A 81 10.42 33.09 7.50
N LEU A 82 11.64 33.43 7.95
CA LEU A 82 12.88 32.82 7.47
C LEU A 82 12.96 31.34 7.84
N GLU A 83 12.64 30.99 9.09
CA GLU A 83 12.61 29.60 9.56
C GLU A 83 11.60 28.77 8.76
N ALA A 84 10.38 29.29 8.54
CA ALA A 84 9.37 28.63 7.71
C ALA A 84 9.86 28.46 6.25
N ALA A 85 10.52 29.47 5.69
CA ALA A 85 11.09 29.39 4.34
C ALA A 85 12.26 28.38 4.25
N GLN A 86 13.07 28.24 5.30
CA GLN A 86 14.12 27.23 5.39
C GLN A 86 13.54 25.82 5.43
N GLN A 87 12.54 25.58 6.28
CA GLN A 87 11.84 24.30 6.34
C GLN A 87 11.21 23.92 5.00
N GLU A 88 10.56 24.87 4.32
CA GLU A 88 9.98 24.61 2.99
C GLU A 88 11.06 24.36 1.94
N ARG A 89 12.20 25.08 1.99
CA ARG A 89 13.33 24.80 1.09
C ARG A 89 13.87 23.38 1.29
N GLU A 90 14.08 22.94 2.52
CA GLU A 90 14.55 21.58 2.83
C GLU A 90 13.57 20.52 2.32
N ARG A 91 12.27 20.74 2.54
CA ARG A 91 11.21 19.89 2.01
C ARG A 91 11.23 19.81 0.48
N LEU A 92 11.39 20.93 -0.21
CA LEU A 92 11.47 20.99 -1.67
C LEU A 92 12.73 20.30 -2.18
N GLN A 93 13.87 20.47 -1.51
CA GLN A 93 15.11 19.77 -1.85
C GLN A 93 14.98 18.26 -1.72
N GLN A 94 14.36 17.77 -0.64
CA GLN A 94 14.05 16.35 -0.48
C GLN A 94 13.15 15.86 -1.63
N ARG A 95 12.11 16.62 -1.98
CA ARG A 95 11.22 16.27 -3.09
C ARG A 95 11.94 16.23 -4.45
N ILE A 96 12.85 17.18 -4.71
CA ILE A 96 13.68 17.20 -5.92
C ILE A 96 14.56 15.94 -5.95
N LYS A 97 15.25 15.61 -4.84
CA LYS A 97 16.08 14.39 -4.73
C LYS A 97 15.27 13.12 -5.07
N VAL A 98 14.05 13.00 -4.57
CA VAL A 98 13.21 11.82 -4.90
C VAL A 98 12.75 11.84 -6.38
N LEU A 99 12.44 13.00 -6.95
CA LEU A 99 12.07 13.12 -8.37
C LEU A 99 13.25 12.77 -9.29
N GLU A 100 14.45 13.26 -9.00
CA GLU A 100 15.66 12.94 -9.74
C GLU A 100 15.95 11.43 -9.78
N LEU A 101 15.62 10.71 -8.70
CA LEU A 101 15.80 9.26 -8.63
C LEU A 101 14.71 8.47 -9.36
N THR A 102 13.48 9.00 -9.42
CA THR A 102 12.30 8.27 -9.93
C THR A 102 11.99 8.54 -11.40
N LEU A 103 12.37 9.70 -11.93
CA LEU A 103 12.18 10.04 -13.35
C LEU A 103 12.86 9.03 -14.30
N PRO A 104 14.13 8.63 -14.10
CA PRO A 104 14.78 7.65 -14.98
C PRO A 104 14.09 6.29 -15.00
N LEU A 105 13.52 5.85 -13.87
CA LEU A 105 12.77 4.59 -13.79
C LEU A 105 11.48 4.65 -14.61
N ARG A 106 10.74 5.77 -14.49
CA ARG A 106 9.52 6.00 -15.28
C ARG A 106 9.78 6.08 -16.77
N GLU A 107 10.86 6.75 -17.19
CA GLU A 107 11.27 6.82 -18.60
C GLU A 107 11.55 5.43 -19.17
N ARG A 108 12.17 4.55 -18.40
CA ARG A 108 12.41 3.16 -18.80
C ARG A 108 11.12 2.36 -18.91
N HIS A 109 10.19 2.50 -17.96
CA HIS A 109 8.88 1.84 -18.05
C HIS A 109 8.10 2.29 -19.28
N VAL A 110 8.10 3.60 -19.57
CA VAL A 110 7.48 4.14 -20.79
C VAL A 110 8.15 3.58 -22.05
N LYS A 111 9.49 3.43 -22.04
CA LYS A 111 10.22 2.82 -23.16
C LYS A 111 9.85 1.35 -23.37
N LEU A 112 9.76 0.56 -22.29
CA LEU A 112 9.34 -0.85 -22.34
C LEU A 112 7.91 -1.01 -22.85
N LEU A 113 6.98 -0.16 -22.39
CA LEU A 113 5.61 -0.16 -22.90
C LEU A 113 5.55 0.19 -24.40
N ARG A 114 6.30 1.20 -24.83
CA ARG A 114 6.38 1.55 -26.26
C ARG A 114 6.91 0.38 -27.07
N GLN A 115 7.96 -0.29 -26.59
CA GLN A 115 8.50 -1.49 -27.25
C GLN A 115 7.46 -2.61 -27.36
N ARG A 116 6.71 -2.89 -26.28
CA ARG A 116 5.62 -3.89 -26.31
C ARG A 116 4.50 -3.51 -27.25
N ARG A 117 4.09 -2.23 -27.28
CA ARG A 117 3.08 -1.72 -28.21
C ARG A 117 3.53 -1.87 -29.66
N HIS A 118 4.79 -1.55 -29.95
CA HIS A 118 5.36 -1.76 -31.28
C HIS A 118 5.44 -3.25 -31.66
N ALA A 119 5.81 -4.13 -30.71
CA ALA A 119 5.82 -5.57 -30.94
C ALA A 119 4.40 -6.13 -31.22
N ALA A 120 3.39 -5.66 -30.48
CA ALA A 120 2.00 -6.05 -30.71
C ALA A 120 1.46 -5.55 -32.06
N GLN A 121 1.86 -4.36 -32.49
CA GLN A 121 1.50 -3.81 -33.81
C GLN A 121 2.27 -4.47 -34.97
N ALA A 122 3.46 -5.00 -34.71
CA ALA A 122 4.29 -5.68 -35.70
C ALA A 122 3.83 -7.11 -36.00
N VAL A 123 2.93 -7.69 -35.19
CA VAL A 123 2.22 -8.91 -35.57
C VAL A 123 1.28 -8.52 -36.72
N PRO A 124 1.55 -8.95 -37.97
CA PRO A 124 0.66 -8.64 -39.08
C PRO A 124 -0.73 -9.12 -38.69
N PRO A 125 -1.80 -8.33 -38.93
CA PRO A 125 -3.15 -8.79 -38.67
C PRO A 125 -3.27 -10.15 -39.36
N ALA A 126 -3.48 -11.21 -38.58
CA ALA A 126 -3.67 -12.54 -39.12
C ALA A 126 -4.72 -12.37 -40.21
N HIS A 127 -4.32 -12.53 -41.46
CA HIS A 127 -5.21 -12.38 -42.59
C HIS A 127 -6.34 -13.35 -42.27
N ILE A 128 -7.50 -12.79 -41.88
CA ILE A 128 -8.73 -13.53 -41.80
C ILE A 128 -8.97 -13.92 -43.24
N TYR A 129 -8.44 -15.07 -43.63
CA TYR A 129 -8.83 -15.74 -44.85
C TYR A 129 -10.34 -15.81 -44.73
N LYS A 130 -11.03 -15.00 -45.54
CA LYS A 130 -12.44 -15.20 -45.81
C LYS A 130 -12.52 -16.63 -46.31
N GLN A 131 -12.95 -17.51 -45.43
CA GLN A 131 -13.27 -18.88 -45.77
C GLN A 131 -14.58 -18.77 -46.55
N ASP A 132 -14.46 -18.42 -47.83
CA ASP A 132 -15.59 -18.43 -48.75
C ASP A 132 -16.17 -19.84 -48.76
N GLY A 133 -17.48 -19.89 -48.57
CA GLY A 133 -18.23 -21.06 -48.20
C GLY A 133 -17.90 -22.29 -49.05
N THR A 134 -17.50 -23.35 -48.37
CA THR A 134 -17.69 -24.71 -48.87
C THR A 134 -18.48 -25.47 -47.83
N GLN A 135 -19.75 -25.71 -48.16
CA GLN A 135 -20.59 -26.67 -47.47
C GLN A 135 -19.89 -28.04 -47.55
N HIS A 136 -19.39 -28.54 -46.43
CA HIS A 136 -19.04 -29.96 -46.32
C HIS A 136 -19.50 -30.52 -44.98
N THR A 137 -20.63 -31.24 -45.07
CA THR A 137 -20.86 -32.56 -44.48
C THR A 137 -20.11 -32.88 -43.19
N ARG A 138 -20.89 -32.81 -42.11
CA ARG A 138 -20.79 -33.57 -40.86
C ARG A 138 -20.25 -34.99 -41.10
N ALA A 139 -18.95 -35.17 -40.93
CA ALA A 139 -18.32 -36.48 -40.80
C ALA A 139 -17.85 -36.65 -39.34
N HIS A 140 -18.45 -37.62 -38.68
CA HIS A 140 -18.01 -38.16 -37.41
C HIS A 140 -16.54 -38.60 -37.50
N CYS A 141 -15.67 -38.04 -36.66
CA CYS A 141 -14.39 -38.67 -36.32
C CYS A 141 -14.41 -39.00 -34.83
N ASN A 142 -14.63 -40.28 -34.55
CA ASN A 142 -14.39 -40.91 -33.26
C ASN A 142 -12.89 -40.80 -32.94
N THR A 143 -12.57 -40.18 -31.82
CA THR A 143 -11.21 -40.19 -31.27
C THR A 143 -11.01 -41.50 -30.52
N GLU A 144 -10.43 -42.50 -31.19
CA GLU A 144 -9.88 -43.67 -30.52
C GLU A 144 -8.67 -43.25 -29.68
N LEU A 145 -8.77 -43.45 -28.37
CA LEU A 145 -7.65 -43.42 -27.44
C LEU A 145 -6.65 -44.51 -27.85
N ARG A 146 -5.45 -44.09 -28.29
CA ARG A 146 -4.32 -44.99 -28.47
C ARG A 146 -3.35 -44.82 -27.31
N THR A 147 -3.41 -45.78 -26.39
CA THR A 147 -2.48 -46.01 -25.28
C THR A 147 -1.09 -46.33 -25.83
N ALA A 148 -0.09 -45.52 -25.49
CA ALA A 148 1.31 -45.80 -25.77
C ALA A 148 1.94 -46.55 -24.58
N ALA A 149 2.44 -47.76 -24.85
CA ALA A 149 3.22 -48.60 -23.95
C ALA A 149 4.67 -48.07 -23.81
N PRO A 150 5.39 -48.43 -22.72
CA PRO A 150 6.75 -47.97 -22.46
C PRO A 150 7.77 -48.74 -23.30
N ARG A 151 8.77 -48.03 -23.81
CA ARG A 151 9.96 -48.62 -24.44
C ARG A 151 11.06 -48.75 -23.41
N ASP A 152 11.35 -50.01 -23.06
CA ASP A 152 12.61 -50.43 -22.46
C ASP A 152 13.76 -50.19 -23.45
N GLY A 153 14.84 -49.61 -22.94
CA GLY A 153 16.05 -49.32 -23.70
C GLY A 153 17.25 -49.34 -22.77
N SER A 154 17.70 -50.55 -22.43
CA SER A 154 19.01 -50.81 -21.85
C SER A 154 20.12 -50.36 -22.81
N SER A 155 21.07 -49.57 -22.34
CA SER A 155 22.43 -49.58 -22.90
C SER A 155 23.46 -49.49 -21.78
N SER A 156 24.37 -50.45 -21.87
CA SER A 156 25.43 -50.84 -20.96
C SER A 156 26.75 -50.10 -21.26
N GLY A 157 27.59 -49.95 -20.23
CA GLY A 157 29.04 -49.68 -20.31
C GLY A 157 29.43 -48.19 -20.26
N SER A 158 30.46 -47.73 -19.56
CA SER A 158 31.56 -48.42 -18.89
C SER A 158 32.15 -47.62 -17.74
N GLU A 159 32.63 -48.37 -16.76
CA GLU A 159 33.60 -48.09 -15.70
C GLU A 159 34.68 -47.03 -16.00
N THR A 160 34.98 -46.19 -15.00
CA THR A 160 36.36 -46.00 -14.52
C THR A 160 36.40 -45.57 -13.04
N ARG A 161 37.26 -46.26 -12.29
CA ARG A 161 37.60 -46.18 -10.85
C ARG A 161 38.33 -44.87 -10.48
N ARG A 162 38.22 -44.30 -9.27
CA ARG A 162 38.98 -44.57 -8.00
C ARG A 162 38.43 -43.64 -6.89
N ALA A 163 38.07 -44.14 -5.69
CA ALA A 163 38.89 -44.24 -4.44
C ALA A 163 39.47 -42.88 -3.99
N THR A 164 39.08 -42.28 -2.86
CA THR A 164 39.28 -42.65 -1.43
C THR A 164 38.10 -42.16 -0.57
N ASP A 165 37.47 -42.91 0.34
CA ASP A 165 37.93 -43.50 1.61
C ASP A 165 38.42 -42.46 2.63
N GLU A 166 37.53 -41.98 3.50
CA GLU A 166 37.88 -41.62 4.87
C GLU A 166 36.66 -41.76 5.80
N ALA A 167 36.77 -42.75 6.68
CA ALA A 167 35.81 -43.10 7.71
C ALA A 167 36.07 -42.27 8.98
N LEU A 168 35.02 -41.66 9.55
CA LEU A 168 34.99 -41.27 10.95
C LEU A 168 33.68 -41.72 11.59
N ARG A 169 33.78 -42.88 12.25
CA ARG A 169 32.91 -43.33 13.34
C ARG A 169 33.44 -42.78 14.67
N LEU A 170 32.58 -42.87 15.70
CA LEU A 170 32.77 -42.63 17.14
C LEU A 170 32.30 -41.22 17.56
N SER A 171 31.42 -40.99 18.56
CA SER A 171 30.84 -41.84 19.60
C SER A 171 29.60 -41.14 20.20
N ALA A 172 28.65 -41.94 20.68
CA ALA A 172 27.62 -41.52 21.64
C ALA A 172 28.22 -41.40 23.05
N PRO A 173 27.57 -40.64 23.95
CA PRO A 173 27.39 -41.15 25.30
C PRO A 173 25.97 -41.03 25.84
N SER A 174 25.65 -42.10 26.56
CA SER A 174 24.53 -42.45 27.43
C SER A 174 23.97 -41.34 28.34
N ALA A 175 22.68 -41.50 28.64
CA ALA A 175 21.90 -40.82 29.67
C ALA A 175 22.46 -40.93 31.10
N PRO A 176 21.89 -40.19 32.06
CA PRO A 176 21.09 -40.90 33.05
C PRO A 176 19.75 -40.24 33.44
N THR A 177 18.74 -41.10 33.45
CA THR A 177 17.64 -41.27 34.41
C THR A 177 17.56 -40.30 35.60
N SER A 178 16.46 -39.55 35.69
CA SER A 178 15.71 -39.38 36.96
C SER A 178 14.28 -38.84 36.73
N SER A 179 13.29 -39.69 37.00
CA SER A 179 11.97 -39.39 37.56
C SER A 179 11.99 -39.97 38.99
N PRO A 180 11.12 -39.61 39.96
CA PRO A 180 9.68 -39.30 39.77
C PRO A 180 9.09 -38.22 40.72
N ALA A 181 7.83 -37.80 40.47
CA ALA A 181 6.79 -37.70 41.51
C ALA A 181 5.45 -37.28 40.89
N ALA A 182 4.42 -38.07 41.22
CA ALA A 182 3.04 -37.91 40.80
C ALA A 182 2.21 -37.19 41.87
N VAL A 183 1.23 -36.37 41.45
CA VAL A 183 -0.01 -36.00 42.19
C VAL A 183 -1.03 -35.66 41.10
N ALA A 184 -2.01 -36.51 40.73
CA ALA A 184 -3.26 -36.89 41.38
C ALA A 184 -4.29 -35.73 41.56
N GLY A 185 -5.46 -35.86 40.91
CA GLY A 185 -6.66 -35.04 41.18
C GLY A 185 -7.52 -34.80 39.91
N ALA A 186 -8.43 -35.73 39.57
CA ALA A 186 -9.88 -35.64 39.81
C ALA A 186 -10.62 -34.77 38.75
N ALA A 187 -11.28 -35.37 37.75
CA ALA A 187 -12.65 -35.92 37.77
C ALA A 187 -13.75 -34.84 37.87
N GLY A 188 -14.58 -34.72 36.83
CA GLY A 188 -15.82 -33.93 36.89
C GLY A 188 -16.57 -33.79 35.56
N ALA A 189 -17.59 -34.65 35.36
CA ALA A 189 -18.87 -34.45 34.67
C ALA A 189 -18.90 -33.74 33.30
N SER A 190 -19.21 -34.40 32.17
CA SER A 190 -20.53 -34.91 31.77
C SER A 190 -21.68 -33.90 31.99
N GLN A 191 -22.10 -33.21 30.93
CA GLN A 191 -23.52 -33.08 30.58
C GLN A 191 -23.70 -32.44 29.18
N ARG A 192 -24.29 -33.24 28.30
CA ARG A 192 -25.04 -32.84 27.11
C ARG A 192 -26.51 -32.67 27.57
N PRO A 193 -27.30 -31.79 26.97
CA PRO A 193 -28.43 -32.35 26.23
C PRO A 193 -28.74 -31.63 24.92
N ALA A 194 -29.38 -32.40 24.04
CA ALA A 194 -30.03 -31.95 22.82
C ALA A 194 -31.48 -31.53 23.11
N GLY A 195 -32.05 -30.64 22.28
CA GLY A 195 -33.48 -30.68 21.97
C GLY A 195 -34.22 -29.34 21.80
N LEU A 196 -34.52 -29.03 20.53
CA LEU A 196 -35.82 -28.55 20.00
C LEU A 196 -36.25 -27.06 20.14
N ALA A 197 -36.24 -26.40 18.96
CA ALA A 197 -37.38 -25.79 18.24
C ALA A 197 -38.05 -24.46 18.67
N LEU A 198 -38.02 -23.51 17.69
CA LEU A 198 -38.94 -22.39 17.33
C LEU A 198 -38.91 -21.08 18.18
N PRO A 199 -39.31 -19.90 17.66
CA PRO A 199 -39.83 -19.55 16.32
C PRO A 199 -39.08 -18.38 15.60
N ILE A 200 -39.42 -18.18 14.32
CA ILE A 200 -39.03 -17.02 13.49
C ILE A 200 -39.68 -15.75 14.06
N GLN A 201 -38.88 -14.81 14.55
CA GLN A 201 -39.29 -13.43 14.82
C GLN A 201 -38.58 -12.50 13.83
N SER A 202 -39.37 -11.90 12.94
CA SER A 202 -38.98 -10.76 12.11
C SER A 202 -38.86 -9.52 12.99
N SER A 203 -37.63 -9.18 13.43
CA SER A 203 -37.34 -7.88 14.00
C SER A 203 -36.98 -6.88 12.89
N THR A 204 -37.85 -5.89 12.71
CA THR A 204 -37.54 -4.65 12.00
C THR A 204 -37.13 -3.62 13.05
N ASP A 205 -35.86 -3.64 13.45
CA ASP A 205 -35.26 -2.57 14.25
C ASP A 205 -34.59 -1.53 13.34
N PRO A 206 -34.77 -0.23 13.62
CA PRO A 206 -34.19 0.85 12.84
C PRO A 206 -32.67 0.84 12.97
N VAL A 207 -31.99 0.87 11.82
CA VAL A 207 -30.53 0.99 11.70
C VAL A 207 -30.05 2.18 12.53
N LYS A 208 -29.39 1.90 13.67
CA LYS A 208 -28.58 2.87 14.40
C LYS A 208 -27.44 3.31 13.49
N VAL A 209 -27.53 4.53 12.99
CA VAL A 209 -26.40 5.24 12.37
C VAL A 209 -25.54 5.76 13.52
N ASP A 210 -24.69 4.90 14.05
CA ASP A 210 -23.64 5.32 14.97
C ASP A 210 -22.52 6.02 14.17
N SER A 211 -22.01 7.12 14.74
CA SER A 211 -21.10 8.08 14.13
C SER A 211 -19.68 7.48 13.96
N TYR A 212 -19.31 7.15 12.71
CA TYR A 212 -18.01 6.58 12.29
C TYR A 212 -17.07 7.64 11.69
N ALA A 213 -16.65 8.64 12.48
CA ALA A 213 -15.85 9.76 11.94
C ALA A 213 -14.32 9.53 11.92
N ASP A 214 -13.76 8.58 12.68
CA ASP A 214 -12.29 8.53 12.90
C ASP A 214 -11.56 7.23 12.48
N ALA A 215 -12.22 6.30 11.78
CA ALA A 215 -11.59 5.02 11.41
C ALA A 215 -11.15 4.99 9.93
N PHE A 216 -9.95 5.52 9.63
CA PHE A 216 -9.36 5.46 8.29
C PHE A 216 -8.76 4.08 7.92
N THR A 217 -8.80 3.08 8.81
CA THR A 217 -8.26 1.73 8.55
C THR A 217 -9.31 0.61 8.42
N SER A 218 -10.57 0.80 8.83
CA SER A 218 -11.57 -0.31 8.86
C SER A 218 -12.82 -0.14 7.98
N GLY A 219 -12.98 0.99 7.27
CA GLY A 219 -14.16 1.24 6.43
C GLY A 219 -14.11 0.67 4.99
N TRP A 220 -12.95 0.19 4.55
CA TRP A 220 -12.74 -0.30 3.18
C TRP A 220 -13.31 -1.69 2.84
N PRO A 221 -13.54 -2.63 3.79
CA PRO A 221 -14.11 -3.93 3.43
C PRO A 221 -15.51 -3.81 2.83
N ALA A 222 -16.37 -2.91 3.32
CA ALA A 222 -17.79 -2.87 2.95
C ALA A 222 -18.06 -2.26 1.56
N LEU A 223 -17.32 -1.23 1.17
CA LEU A 223 -17.56 -0.55 -0.12
C LEU A 223 -16.86 -1.24 -1.31
N ILE A 224 -15.82 -2.03 -1.07
CA ILE A 224 -15.14 -2.82 -2.11
C ILE A 224 -15.69 -4.25 -2.19
N THR A 225 -16.30 -4.79 -1.14
CA THR A 225 -17.06 -6.06 -1.25
C THR A 225 -18.34 -5.93 -2.09
N ALA A 226 -18.80 -4.70 -2.34
CA ALA A 226 -19.88 -4.42 -3.28
C ALA A 226 -19.39 -4.20 -4.74
N VAL A 227 -18.09 -4.36 -5.03
CA VAL A 227 -17.63 -4.50 -6.42
C VAL A 227 -18.23 -5.81 -6.96
N PRO A 228 -18.88 -5.80 -8.15
CA PRO A 228 -19.54 -6.99 -8.68
C PRO A 228 -18.62 -8.20 -8.64
N ALA A 229 -19.16 -9.35 -8.25
CA ALA A 229 -18.45 -10.63 -8.09
C ALA A 229 -17.67 -11.12 -9.34
N HIS A 230 -17.73 -10.38 -10.44
CA HIS A 230 -17.12 -10.67 -11.74
C HIS A 230 -15.59 -10.48 -11.79
N ASN A 231 -14.97 -9.86 -10.77
CA ASN A 231 -13.51 -9.66 -10.74
C ASN A 231 -12.81 -10.36 -9.56
N ARG A 232 -13.39 -11.44 -9.02
CA ARG A 232 -12.65 -12.26 -8.04
C ARG A 232 -11.47 -12.92 -8.72
N VAL A 233 -10.30 -12.83 -8.09
CA VAL A 233 -9.11 -13.56 -8.52
C VAL A 233 -9.47 -15.05 -8.64
N PRO A 234 -9.15 -15.71 -9.77
CA PRO A 234 -9.36 -17.14 -9.90
C PRO A 234 -8.67 -17.89 -8.75
N CYS A 235 -9.36 -18.85 -8.12
CA CYS A 235 -8.79 -19.62 -7.00
C CYS A 235 -7.44 -20.27 -7.35
N GLN A 236 -7.24 -20.64 -8.62
CA GLN A 236 -5.98 -21.19 -9.12
C GLN A 236 -4.83 -20.16 -9.05
N ALA A 237 -5.05 -18.92 -9.51
CA ALA A 237 -4.04 -17.88 -9.48
C ALA A 237 -3.65 -17.50 -8.04
N PHE A 238 -4.65 -17.45 -7.16
CA PHE A 238 -4.44 -17.28 -5.73
C PHE A 238 -3.58 -18.39 -5.12
N GLN A 239 -3.91 -19.66 -5.40
CA GLN A 239 -3.15 -20.81 -4.91
C GLN A 239 -1.73 -20.84 -5.46
N GLU A 240 -1.56 -20.51 -6.75
CA GLU A 240 -0.24 -20.42 -7.37
C GLU A 240 0.61 -19.36 -6.67
N PHE A 241 0.06 -18.15 -6.49
CA PHE A 241 0.75 -17.07 -5.79
C PHE A 241 1.15 -17.47 -4.37
N CYS A 242 0.23 -18.05 -3.59
CA CYS A 242 0.52 -18.53 -2.25
C CYS A 242 1.67 -19.56 -2.26
N GLY A 243 1.67 -20.48 -3.23
CA GLY A 243 2.73 -21.47 -3.39
C GLY A 243 4.08 -20.83 -3.71
N VAL A 244 4.13 -19.90 -4.66
CA VAL A 244 5.35 -19.16 -5.03
C VAL A 244 5.86 -18.33 -3.85
N TRP A 245 4.97 -17.64 -3.13
CA TRP A 245 5.33 -16.83 -1.96
C TRP A 245 5.87 -17.68 -0.80
N LYS A 246 5.21 -18.79 -0.45
CA LYS A 246 5.71 -19.72 0.58
C LYS A 246 7.08 -20.27 0.21
N GLN A 247 7.27 -20.67 -1.05
CA GLN A 247 8.57 -21.13 -1.54
C GLN A 247 9.64 -20.04 -1.42
N TRP A 248 9.31 -18.79 -1.79
CA TRP A 248 10.20 -17.64 -1.65
C TRP A 248 10.62 -17.44 -0.18
N VAL A 249 9.65 -17.26 0.72
CA VAL A 249 9.90 -17.01 2.15
C VAL A 249 10.73 -18.13 2.77
N MET A 250 10.37 -19.39 2.54
CA MET A 250 11.08 -20.53 3.12
C MET A 250 12.53 -20.63 2.62
N LYS A 251 12.75 -20.62 1.30
CA LYS A 251 14.10 -20.76 0.73
C LYS A 251 14.98 -19.56 1.06
N SER A 252 14.43 -18.35 0.96
CA SER A 252 15.15 -17.12 1.26
C SER A 252 15.46 -16.99 2.75
N GLY A 253 14.56 -17.42 3.64
CA GLY A 253 14.79 -17.46 5.09
C GLY A 253 15.98 -18.35 5.50
N LEU A 254 16.12 -19.52 4.88
CA LEU A 254 17.29 -20.40 5.12
C LEU A 254 18.60 -19.75 4.68
N ILE A 255 18.61 -19.09 3.51
CA ILE A 255 19.80 -18.40 3.01
C ILE A 255 20.10 -17.15 3.84
N LEU A 256 19.06 -16.42 4.27
CA LEU A 256 19.17 -15.25 5.15
C LEU A 256 19.78 -15.63 6.50
N HIS A 257 19.39 -16.77 7.07
CA HIS A 257 20.00 -17.28 8.29
C HIS A 257 21.51 -17.52 8.13
N ALA A 258 21.93 -18.11 7.00
CA ALA A 258 23.34 -18.30 6.70
C ALA A 258 24.09 -16.96 6.49
N HIS A 259 23.43 -15.97 5.88
CA HIS A 259 23.96 -14.61 5.75
C HIS A 259 24.15 -13.98 7.14
N ASP A 260 23.16 -14.07 8.02
CA ASP A 260 23.23 -13.46 9.36
C ASP A 260 24.30 -14.12 10.24
N ALA A 261 24.58 -15.41 10.04
CA ALA A 261 25.69 -16.10 10.68
C ALA A 261 27.07 -15.68 10.13
N ARG A 262 27.16 -15.26 8.86
CA ARG A 262 28.40 -14.86 8.20
C ARG A 262 28.19 -13.64 7.27
N PRO A 263 28.04 -12.43 7.80
CA PRO A 263 27.67 -11.25 6.99
C PRO A 263 28.73 -10.83 5.95
N HIS A 264 29.98 -11.26 6.13
CA HIS A 264 31.08 -10.97 5.21
C HIS A 264 31.24 -12.00 4.08
N ASP A 265 30.50 -13.11 4.14
CA ASP A 265 30.50 -14.13 3.10
C ASP A 265 29.59 -13.67 1.94
N PRO A 266 30.10 -13.45 0.72
CA PRO A 266 29.27 -13.06 -0.41
C PRO A 266 28.36 -14.18 -0.91
N GLY A 267 28.63 -15.44 -0.54
CA GLY A 267 27.92 -16.62 -1.02
C GLY A 267 26.41 -16.58 -0.79
N PRO A 268 25.92 -16.35 0.45
CA PRO A 268 24.50 -16.19 0.73
C PRO A 268 23.82 -15.08 -0.09
N GLN A 269 24.46 -13.91 -0.24
CA GLN A 269 23.88 -12.80 -1.01
C GLN A 269 23.74 -13.16 -2.50
N LEU A 270 24.75 -13.82 -3.08
CA LEU A 270 24.69 -14.32 -4.46
C LEU A 270 23.57 -15.36 -4.64
N LYS A 271 23.40 -16.27 -3.68
CA LYS A 271 22.32 -17.25 -3.69
C LYS A 271 20.93 -16.59 -3.58
N LEU A 272 20.80 -15.52 -2.79
CA LEU A 272 19.56 -14.74 -2.74
C LEU A 272 19.25 -14.08 -4.08
N SER A 273 20.25 -13.50 -4.75
CA SER A 273 20.07 -12.91 -6.10
C SER A 273 19.58 -13.95 -7.09
N GLN A 274 20.25 -15.11 -7.15
CA GLN A 274 19.86 -16.20 -8.05
C GLN A 274 18.45 -16.73 -7.75
N LEU A 275 18.10 -16.91 -6.47
CA LEU A 275 16.77 -17.35 -6.09
C LEU A 275 15.71 -16.32 -6.50
N PHE A 276 16.02 -15.04 -6.32
CA PHE A 276 15.13 -13.95 -6.74
C PHE A 276 14.95 -13.95 -8.25
N GLU A 277 16.02 -14.01 -9.03
CA GLU A 277 15.98 -14.07 -10.50
C GLU A 277 15.14 -15.22 -11.05
N GLN A 278 15.13 -16.37 -10.35
CA GLN A 278 14.33 -17.53 -10.73
C GLN A 278 12.84 -17.34 -10.47
N LEU A 279 12.49 -16.70 -9.35
CA LEU A 279 11.09 -16.53 -8.93
C LEU A 279 10.46 -15.25 -9.47
N ALA A 280 11.30 -14.28 -9.83
CA ALA A 280 10.88 -12.97 -10.25
C ALA A 280 9.91 -13.01 -11.46
N PRO A 281 10.25 -13.69 -12.57
CA PRO A 281 9.36 -13.77 -13.72
C PRO A 281 7.98 -14.37 -13.41
N ARG A 282 7.88 -15.24 -12.39
CA ARG A 282 6.60 -15.86 -12.02
C ARG A 282 5.67 -14.88 -11.30
N PHE A 283 6.20 -14.11 -10.35
CA PHE A 283 5.42 -13.04 -9.72
C PHE A 283 5.00 -11.99 -10.74
N ASP A 284 5.89 -11.65 -11.69
CA ASP A 284 5.57 -10.72 -12.76
C ASP A 284 4.44 -11.23 -13.67
N SER A 285 4.47 -12.51 -14.06
CA SER A 285 3.40 -13.13 -14.85
C SER A 285 2.06 -13.07 -14.11
N LEU A 286 2.03 -13.58 -12.87
CA LEU A 286 0.82 -13.61 -12.04
C LEU A 286 0.22 -12.22 -11.84
N ARG A 287 1.08 -11.21 -11.65
CA ARG A 287 0.65 -9.83 -11.46
C ARG A 287 0.09 -9.21 -12.74
N LEU A 288 0.74 -9.45 -13.89
CA LEU A 288 0.28 -8.93 -15.17
C LEU A 288 -1.05 -9.57 -15.58
N GLU A 289 -1.23 -10.85 -15.28
CA GLU A 289 -2.47 -11.60 -15.54
C GLU A 289 -3.59 -11.23 -14.56
N HIS A 290 -3.25 -10.93 -13.31
CA HIS A 290 -4.19 -10.67 -12.22
C HIS A 290 -3.81 -9.42 -11.41
N PRO A 291 -4.06 -8.21 -11.93
CA PRO A 291 -3.64 -6.99 -11.25
C PRO A 291 -4.31 -6.79 -9.88
N SER A 292 -5.54 -7.26 -9.68
CA SER A 292 -6.23 -7.17 -8.39
C SER A 292 -5.67 -8.10 -7.31
N LEU A 293 -4.89 -9.12 -7.70
CA LEU A 293 -4.40 -10.17 -6.80
C LEU A 293 -3.67 -9.60 -5.59
N PHE A 294 -2.68 -8.73 -5.79
CA PHE A 294 -1.89 -8.18 -4.69
C PHE A 294 -2.72 -7.38 -3.68
N THR A 295 -3.71 -6.62 -4.16
CA THR A 295 -4.61 -5.86 -3.29
C THR A 295 -5.47 -6.80 -2.44
N GLU A 296 -5.93 -7.91 -3.01
CA GLU A 296 -6.65 -8.94 -2.27
C GLU A 296 -5.75 -9.64 -1.23
N MET A 297 -4.47 -9.86 -1.56
CA MET A 297 -3.52 -10.58 -0.67
C MET A 297 -3.13 -9.80 0.58
N MET A 298 -3.31 -8.48 0.60
CA MET A 298 -3.05 -7.66 1.80
C MET A 298 -3.93 -8.04 3.01
N TYR A 299 -5.06 -8.72 2.76
CA TYR A 299 -6.04 -9.10 3.79
C TYR A 299 -6.13 -10.61 3.98
N VAL A 300 -5.17 -11.37 3.45
CA VAL A 300 -5.19 -12.83 3.51
C VAL A 300 -4.01 -13.32 4.32
N ASN A 301 -4.31 -14.16 5.29
CA ASN A 301 -3.29 -14.95 5.95
C ASN A 301 -2.86 -16.07 5.01
N LEU A 302 -1.63 -16.02 4.51
CA LEU A 302 -1.15 -16.94 3.47
C LEU A 302 -0.97 -18.37 4.00
N GLU A 303 -0.94 -18.57 5.32
CA GLU A 303 -0.90 -19.89 5.93
C GLU A 303 -2.27 -20.57 5.90
N THR A 304 -3.30 -19.88 6.39
CA THR A 304 -4.69 -20.39 6.47
C THR A 304 -5.45 -20.27 5.16
N GLY A 305 -5.08 -19.30 4.32
CA GLY A 305 -5.83 -18.90 3.12
C GLY A 305 -7.12 -18.13 3.45
N GLU A 306 -7.35 -17.81 4.72
CA GLU A 306 -8.55 -17.08 5.16
C GLU A 306 -8.33 -15.58 5.06
N ARG A 307 -9.42 -14.87 4.76
CA ARG A 307 -9.43 -13.42 4.76
C ARG A 307 -9.62 -12.95 6.20
N GLU A 308 -8.64 -12.22 6.71
CA GLU A 308 -8.60 -11.70 8.07
C GLU A 308 -8.65 -10.17 8.04
N GLU A 309 -8.81 -9.57 9.22
CA GLU A 309 -8.53 -8.14 9.38
C GLU A 309 -7.06 -7.87 9.06
N PRO A 310 -6.74 -6.69 8.47
CA PRO A 310 -5.35 -6.35 8.22
C PRO A 310 -4.53 -6.39 9.51
N PRO A 311 -3.27 -6.85 9.48
CA PRO A 311 -2.44 -6.89 10.68
C PRO A 311 -2.38 -5.52 11.36
N PRO A 312 -2.54 -5.43 12.69
CA PRO A 312 -2.49 -4.17 13.40
C PRO A 312 -1.09 -3.54 13.28
N ASP A 313 -0.98 -2.21 13.42
CA ASP A 313 0.31 -1.50 13.30
C ASP A 313 1.42 -2.10 14.18
N SER A 314 1.06 -2.61 15.37
CA SER A 314 1.99 -3.29 16.28
C SER A 314 2.68 -4.52 15.68
N TYR A 315 2.08 -5.17 14.69
CA TYR A 315 2.66 -6.30 13.96
C TYR A 315 3.88 -5.88 13.14
N TRP A 316 3.85 -4.68 12.58
CA TRP A 316 4.90 -4.17 11.69
C TRP A 316 6.12 -3.62 12.44
N ILE A 317 5.99 -3.31 13.74
CA ILE A 317 7.08 -2.85 14.61
C ILE A 317 8.27 -3.82 14.63
N PRO A 318 8.12 -5.11 14.98
CA PRO A 318 9.24 -6.06 14.97
C PRO A 318 9.80 -6.29 13.56
N VAL A 319 8.97 -6.21 12.51
CA VAL A 319 9.42 -6.30 11.11
C VAL A 319 10.36 -5.15 10.80
N ALA A 320 9.93 -3.91 11.07
CA ALA A 320 10.70 -2.70 10.85
C ALA A 320 12.02 -2.69 11.64
N GLN A 321 11.99 -3.09 12.91
CA GLN A 321 13.18 -3.23 13.76
C GLN A 321 14.15 -4.29 13.22
N GLY A 322 13.62 -5.41 12.73
CA GLY A 322 14.39 -6.50 12.14
C GLY A 322 15.19 -6.07 10.90
N LEU A 323 14.78 -5.01 10.19
CA LEU A 323 15.48 -4.55 8.98
C LEU A 323 16.86 -3.96 9.26
N ARG A 324 17.13 -3.55 10.50
CA ARG A 324 18.40 -2.92 10.92
C ARG A 324 18.80 -1.79 9.97
N LEU A 325 17.86 -0.89 9.69
CA LEU A 325 18.08 0.27 8.83
C LEU A 325 19.14 1.19 9.43
N SER A 326 19.99 1.77 8.57
CA SER A 326 20.91 2.82 8.99
C SER A 326 20.14 4.10 9.37
N PRO A 327 20.72 5.01 10.17
CA PRO A 327 20.08 6.28 10.48
C PRO A 327 19.70 7.11 9.25
N GLU A 328 20.53 7.04 8.19
CA GLU A 328 20.25 7.69 6.90
C GLU A 328 19.05 7.04 6.20
N GLN A 329 18.99 5.70 6.16
CA GLN A 329 17.82 4.98 5.63
C GLN A 329 16.55 5.34 6.42
N VAL A 330 16.62 5.43 7.75
CA VAL A 330 15.45 5.84 8.56
C VAL A 330 15.00 7.26 8.22
N ALA A 331 15.94 8.20 8.01
CA ALA A 331 15.61 9.55 7.59
C ALA A 331 14.95 9.58 6.20
N ASP A 332 15.50 8.85 5.23
CA ASP A 332 14.92 8.71 3.89
C ASP A 332 13.53 8.02 3.92
N ALA A 333 13.34 7.02 4.78
CA ALA A 333 12.07 6.33 5.03
C ALA A 333 10.99 7.27 5.56
N LYS A 334 11.35 8.15 6.51
CA LYS A 334 10.44 9.17 7.04
C LYS A 334 10.10 10.23 5.98
N ALA A 335 11.08 10.66 5.19
CA ALA A 335 10.86 11.61 4.11
C ALA A 335 9.89 11.07 3.05
N ILE A 336 10.05 9.81 2.63
CA ILE A 336 9.14 9.20 1.64
C ILE A 336 7.73 8.98 2.22
N LEU A 337 7.61 8.61 3.50
CA LEU A 337 6.32 8.48 4.17
C LEU A 337 5.60 9.84 4.28
N ALA A 338 6.32 10.92 4.59
CA ALA A 338 5.75 12.26 4.61
C ALA A 338 5.24 12.70 3.23
N LEU A 339 5.98 12.38 2.15
CA LEU A 339 5.55 12.63 0.77
C LEU A 339 4.29 11.83 0.40
N TYR A 340 4.24 10.55 0.78
CA TYR A 340 3.05 9.72 0.59
C TYR A 340 1.86 10.31 1.34
N SER A 341 2.02 10.60 2.64
CA SER A 341 0.96 11.10 3.51
C SER A 341 0.38 12.42 3.00
N GLY A 342 1.23 13.34 2.53
CA GLY A 342 0.79 14.59 1.92
C GLY A 342 -0.05 14.40 0.65
N ARG A 343 0.31 13.43 -0.21
CA ARG A 343 -0.49 13.11 -1.41
C ARG A 343 -1.76 12.34 -1.08
N ALA A 344 -1.67 11.38 -0.15
CA ALA A 344 -2.77 10.56 0.29
C ALA A 344 -3.84 11.43 0.96
N ALA A 345 -3.47 12.34 1.86
CA ALA A 345 -4.43 13.21 2.55
C ALA A 345 -5.32 14.00 1.57
N GLY A 346 -4.74 14.60 0.53
CA GLY A 346 -5.51 15.32 -0.50
C GLY A 346 -6.45 14.39 -1.28
N ALA A 347 -5.97 13.21 -1.66
CA ALA A 347 -6.79 12.22 -2.35
C ALA A 347 -7.94 11.70 -1.47
N GLN A 348 -7.68 11.46 -0.19
CA GLN A 348 -8.67 11.01 0.78
C GLN A 348 -9.75 12.06 1.04
N GLU A 349 -9.37 13.33 1.16
CA GLU A 349 -10.34 14.43 1.30
C GLU A 349 -11.26 14.52 0.08
N GLU A 350 -10.67 14.52 -1.13
CA GLU A 350 -11.47 14.53 -2.34
C GLU A 350 -12.38 13.29 -2.44
N ARG A 351 -11.89 12.11 -2.03
CA ARG A 351 -12.68 10.88 -1.98
C ARG A 351 -13.89 11.01 -1.06
N ARG A 352 -13.73 11.57 0.14
CA ARG A 352 -14.83 11.83 1.08
C ARG A 352 -15.89 12.71 0.42
N ARG A 353 -15.46 13.81 -0.21
CA ARG A 353 -16.35 14.72 -0.94
C ARG A 353 -17.09 14.01 -2.09
N LEU A 354 -16.38 13.29 -2.94
CA LEU A 354 -16.96 12.58 -4.09
C LEU A 354 -17.95 11.49 -3.64
N THR A 355 -17.63 10.78 -2.57
CA THR A 355 -18.50 9.73 -2.00
C THR A 355 -19.80 10.35 -1.45
N ALA A 356 -19.71 11.49 -0.76
CA ALA A 356 -20.88 12.22 -0.26
C ALA A 356 -21.76 12.74 -1.40
N GLN A 357 -21.15 13.27 -2.48
CA GLN A 357 -21.87 13.68 -3.69
C GLN A 357 -22.57 12.49 -4.35
N LEU A 358 -21.85 11.39 -4.56
CA LEU A 358 -22.38 10.17 -5.16
C LEU A 358 -23.55 9.62 -4.34
N GLY A 359 -23.43 9.58 -3.00
CA GLY A 359 -24.51 9.18 -2.10
C GLY A 359 -25.75 10.07 -2.23
N SER A 360 -25.56 11.39 -2.37
CA SER A 360 -26.65 12.35 -2.55
C SER A 360 -27.36 12.21 -3.91
N SER A 361 -26.59 11.99 -4.99
CA SER A 361 -27.14 11.79 -6.34
C SER A 361 -27.86 10.44 -6.45
N LEU A 362 -27.33 9.38 -5.82
CA LEU A 362 -28.00 8.08 -5.71
C LEU A 362 -29.30 8.14 -4.89
N ALA A 363 -29.30 8.84 -3.75
CA ALA A 363 -30.51 9.04 -2.95
C ALA A 363 -31.58 9.83 -3.74
N SER A 364 -31.16 10.84 -4.50
CA SER A 364 -32.05 11.61 -5.39
C SER A 364 -32.63 10.74 -6.50
N LEU A 365 -31.82 9.85 -7.09
CA LEU A 365 -32.25 8.90 -8.11
C LEU A 365 -33.24 7.87 -7.54
N GLN A 366 -32.99 7.36 -6.33
CA GLN A 366 -33.87 6.44 -5.62
C GLN A 366 -35.21 7.10 -5.23
N GLY A 367 -35.20 8.37 -4.86
CA GLY A 367 -36.42 9.14 -4.56
C GLY A 367 -37.34 9.35 -5.77
N MET A 368 -36.86 9.13 -7.00
CA MET A 368 -37.64 9.26 -8.24
C MET A 368 -38.39 7.98 -8.64
N VAL A 369 -38.82 7.17 -7.66
CA VAL A 369 -39.64 5.97 -7.93
C VAL A 369 -40.86 6.37 -8.77
N PRO A 370 -41.07 5.78 -9.96
CA PRO A 370 -42.21 6.10 -10.79
C PRO A 370 -43.49 5.60 -10.11
N LEU A 371 -44.21 6.52 -9.46
CA LEU A 371 -45.61 6.31 -9.12
C LEU A 371 -46.35 5.99 -10.42
N HIS A 372 -46.92 4.78 -10.51
CA HIS A 372 -47.51 4.16 -11.71
C HIS A 372 -48.78 4.86 -12.26
N GLY A 373 -48.93 6.18 -12.08
CA GLY A 373 -50.05 6.96 -12.61
C GLY A 373 -49.90 7.25 -14.10
N HIS A 374 -50.85 6.73 -14.90
CA HIS A 374 -50.91 6.76 -16.36
C HIS A 374 -51.27 8.14 -16.96
N GLY A 375 -50.69 9.24 -16.48
CA GLY A 375 -50.95 10.59 -16.99
C GLY A 375 -49.83 11.11 -17.88
N ALA A 376 -50.17 11.77 -19.00
CA ALA A 376 -49.29 12.30 -20.05
C ALA A 376 -48.23 13.36 -19.62
N ALA A 377 -47.97 13.55 -18.33
CA ALA A 377 -47.03 14.54 -17.76
C ALA A 377 -45.63 13.96 -17.41
N GLN A 378 -45.23 12.82 -17.99
CA GLN A 378 -44.00 12.10 -17.59
C GLN A 378 -42.67 12.62 -18.21
N GLN A 379 -42.71 13.49 -19.22
CA GLN A 379 -41.49 13.93 -19.93
C GLN A 379 -40.42 14.63 -19.06
N PRO A 380 -40.73 15.60 -18.18
CA PRO A 380 -39.68 16.31 -17.44
C PRO A 380 -38.96 15.43 -16.41
N ALA A 381 -39.63 14.42 -15.86
CA ALA A 381 -39.03 13.48 -14.90
C ALA A 381 -38.00 12.55 -15.57
N ALA A 382 -38.27 12.10 -16.80
CA ALA A 382 -37.36 11.25 -17.56
C ALA A 382 -36.05 11.98 -17.89
N VAL A 383 -36.12 13.26 -18.29
CA VAL A 383 -34.94 14.08 -18.57
C VAL A 383 -34.10 14.27 -17.31
N LYS A 384 -34.72 14.62 -16.18
CA LYS A 384 -34.02 14.81 -14.90
C LYS A 384 -33.36 13.51 -14.42
N ARG A 385 -34.04 12.37 -14.57
CA ARG A 385 -33.48 11.05 -14.26
C ARG A 385 -32.25 10.75 -15.13
N GLY A 386 -32.32 11.04 -16.44
CA GLY A 386 -31.19 10.87 -17.35
C GLY A 386 -29.99 11.72 -16.94
N GLN A 387 -30.20 12.97 -16.54
CA GLN A 387 -29.13 13.85 -16.03
C GLN A 387 -28.47 13.29 -14.77
N LEU A 388 -29.27 12.79 -13.81
CA LEU A 388 -28.73 12.18 -12.58
C LEU A 388 -27.90 10.93 -12.85
N VAL A 389 -28.27 10.11 -13.85
CA VAL A 389 -27.48 8.93 -14.23
C VAL A 389 -26.12 9.34 -14.79
N VAL A 390 -26.08 10.34 -15.67
CA VAL A 390 -24.81 10.88 -16.21
C VAL A 390 -23.93 11.45 -15.09
N GLU A 391 -24.53 12.20 -14.16
CA GLU A 391 -23.82 12.75 -13.00
C GLU A 391 -23.20 11.65 -12.12
N VAL A 392 -23.96 10.57 -11.86
CA VAL A 392 -23.48 9.41 -11.09
C VAL A 392 -22.29 8.75 -11.80
N ASP A 393 -22.34 8.57 -13.11
CA ASP A 393 -21.24 7.99 -13.90
C ASP A 393 -19.99 8.88 -13.88
N GLU A 394 -20.16 10.21 -14.00
CA GLU A 394 -19.06 11.17 -13.90
C GLU A 394 -18.40 11.16 -12.51
N LEU A 395 -19.21 11.11 -11.45
CA LEU A 395 -18.73 11.01 -10.07
C LEU A 395 -17.98 9.69 -9.84
N ALA A 396 -18.48 8.57 -10.36
CA ALA A 396 -17.80 7.28 -10.30
C ALA A 396 -16.45 7.30 -11.04
N ALA A 397 -16.39 7.90 -12.24
CA ALA A 397 -15.15 8.06 -12.99
C ALA A 397 -14.13 8.96 -12.28
N ARG A 398 -14.59 10.02 -11.60
CA ARG A 398 -13.73 10.88 -10.75
C ARG A 398 -13.21 10.13 -9.53
N LEU A 399 -14.07 9.36 -8.86
CA LEU A 399 -13.70 8.53 -7.73
C LEU A 399 -12.64 7.50 -8.12
N TYR A 400 -12.81 6.84 -9.27
CA TYR A 400 -11.82 5.92 -9.83
C TYR A 400 -10.46 6.59 -10.07
N ARG A 401 -10.44 7.76 -10.76
CA ARG A 401 -9.20 8.53 -10.98
C ARG A 401 -8.53 8.92 -9.67
N ASN A 402 -9.29 9.33 -8.67
CA ASN A 402 -8.77 9.67 -7.35
C ASN A 402 -8.10 8.45 -6.66
N VAL A 403 -8.71 7.26 -6.75
CA VAL A 403 -8.11 6.01 -6.25
C VAL A 403 -6.81 5.70 -6.99
N MET A 404 -6.76 5.91 -8.32
CA MET A 404 -5.54 5.73 -9.10
C MET A 404 -4.41 6.68 -8.68
N VAL A 405 -4.72 7.92 -8.31
CA VAL A 405 -3.73 8.87 -7.77
C VAL A 405 -3.11 8.34 -6.48
N GLN A 406 -3.93 7.83 -5.54
CA GLN A 406 -3.40 7.23 -4.31
C GLN A 406 -2.58 5.96 -4.60
N GLY A 407 -3.06 5.09 -5.50
CA GLY A 407 -2.34 3.90 -5.93
C GLY A 407 -0.96 4.25 -6.52
N SER A 408 -0.90 5.24 -7.41
CA SER A 408 0.37 5.72 -7.98
C SER A 408 1.32 6.29 -6.92
N ALA A 409 0.79 6.96 -5.90
CA ALA A 409 1.60 7.43 -4.77
C ALA A 409 2.16 6.25 -3.95
N LEU A 410 1.38 5.19 -3.72
CA LEU A 410 1.85 3.99 -3.03
C LEU A 410 2.92 3.24 -3.83
N GLU A 411 2.71 3.07 -5.14
CA GLU A 411 3.71 2.45 -6.01
C GLU A 411 5.04 3.20 -5.94
N PHE A 412 5.01 4.53 -6.04
CA PHE A 412 6.22 5.34 -5.88
C PHE A 412 6.99 5.08 -4.56
N VAL A 413 6.29 4.82 -3.45
CA VAL A 413 6.93 4.44 -2.18
C VAL A 413 7.59 3.07 -2.30
N LYS A 414 6.89 2.07 -2.86
CA LYS A 414 7.43 0.72 -3.11
C LYS A 414 8.68 0.77 -3.98
N ASP A 415 8.66 1.56 -5.05
CA ASP A 415 9.77 1.76 -5.97
C ASP A 415 10.99 2.30 -5.23
N PHE A 416 10.78 3.36 -4.44
CA PHE A 416 11.84 3.97 -3.65
C PHE A 416 12.41 2.99 -2.63
N MET A 417 11.53 2.20 -2.00
CA MET A 417 11.94 1.18 -1.04
C MET A 417 12.80 0.09 -1.67
N GLY A 418 12.40 -0.47 -2.81
CA GLY A 418 13.17 -1.52 -3.48
C GLY A 418 14.46 -1.03 -4.12
N SER A 419 14.47 0.19 -4.66
CA SER A 419 15.55 0.66 -5.53
C SER A 419 16.68 1.39 -4.81
N LYS A 420 16.34 2.09 -3.73
CA LYS A 420 17.24 3.03 -3.05
C LYS A 420 17.32 2.77 -1.56
N LEU A 421 16.18 2.51 -0.93
CA LEU A 421 16.14 2.38 0.52
C LEU A 421 16.69 1.05 0.99
N LEU A 422 16.19 -0.08 0.46
CA LEU A 422 16.47 -1.41 0.98
C LEU A 422 17.47 -2.14 0.08
N SER A 423 18.45 -2.78 0.71
CA SER A 423 19.27 -3.79 0.05
C SER A 423 18.46 -5.07 -0.22
N LEU A 424 18.95 -5.93 -1.11
CA LEU A 424 18.35 -7.25 -1.38
C LEU A 424 18.15 -8.07 -0.09
N VAL A 425 19.15 -8.07 0.79
CA VAL A 425 19.08 -8.80 2.07
C VAL A 425 17.98 -8.23 2.96
N GLN A 426 17.83 -6.90 2.99
CA GLN A 426 16.75 -6.26 3.75
C GLN A 426 15.37 -6.55 3.13
N LEU A 427 15.24 -6.56 1.79
CA LEU A 427 13.99 -6.94 1.11
C LEU A 427 13.57 -8.38 1.44
N VAL A 428 14.52 -9.32 1.37
CA VAL A 428 14.30 -10.71 1.78
C VAL A 428 13.87 -10.78 3.24
N ARG A 429 14.55 -10.03 4.12
CA ARG A 429 14.22 -9.99 5.55
C ARG A 429 12.81 -9.44 5.79
N VAL A 430 12.38 -8.40 5.07
CA VAL A 430 10.98 -7.91 5.10
C VAL A 430 10.03 -9.06 4.76
N SER A 431 10.26 -9.78 3.65
CA SER A 431 9.39 -10.89 3.23
C SER A 431 9.30 -12.00 4.28
N VAL A 432 10.44 -12.39 4.87
CA VAL A 432 10.51 -13.46 5.86
C VAL A 432 9.84 -13.06 7.17
N LEU A 433 10.10 -11.85 7.66
CA LEU A 433 9.54 -11.37 8.93
C LEU A 433 8.05 -11.02 8.84
N SER A 434 7.54 -10.71 7.65
CA SER A 434 6.13 -10.38 7.45
C SER A 434 5.22 -11.60 7.38
N TYR A 435 5.77 -12.81 7.15
CA TYR A 435 4.99 -14.04 7.06
C TYR A 435 4.21 -14.31 8.37
N PRO A 436 2.89 -14.60 8.31
CA PRO A 436 2.15 -15.13 7.16
C PRO A 436 1.48 -14.10 6.24
N TYR A 437 1.73 -12.80 6.41
CA TYR A 437 1.11 -11.74 5.60
C TYR A 437 2.05 -11.22 4.50
N ILE A 438 1.46 -10.59 3.48
CA ILE A 438 2.21 -9.79 2.51
C ILE A 438 2.70 -8.50 3.20
N PRO A 439 3.97 -8.07 2.98
CA PRO A 439 4.50 -6.87 3.59
C PRO A 439 3.66 -5.62 3.28
N ASP A 440 3.15 -4.97 4.33
CA ASP A 440 2.56 -3.64 4.22
C ASP A 440 3.65 -2.57 4.33
N VAL A 441 4.01 -2.00 3.18
CA VAL A 441 5.00 -0.93 3.09
C VAL A 441 4.62 0.28 3.94
N ILE A 442 3.35 0.67 3.99
CA ILE A 442 2.93 1.84 4.79
C ILE A 442 2.93 1.48 6.27
N GLY A 443 2.48 0.28 6.65
CA GLY A 443 2.56 -0.21 8.03
C GLY A 443 4.00 -0.27 8.55
N ILE A 444 4.94 -0.78 7.74
CA ILE A 444 6.37 -0.83 8.08
C ILE A 444 6.96 0.57 8.22
N LEU A 445 6.70 1.48 7.28
CA LEU A 445 7.22 2.85 7.34
C LEU A 445 6.64 3.63 8.53
N SER A 446 5.34 3.47 8.82
CA SER A 446 4.69 4.13 9.96
C SER A 446 5.25 3.63 11.28
N SER A 447 5.61 2.34 11.36
CA SER A 447 6.27 1.75 12.53
C SER A 447 7.66 2.32 12.79
N LEU A 448 8.40 2.72 11.75
CA LEU A 448 9.68 3.41 11.91
C LEU A 448 9.52 4.81 12.49
N ASP A 449 8.39 5.47 12.25
CA ASP A 449 8.14 6.79 12.82
C ASP A 449 7.71 6.72 14.28
N ALA A 450 6.94 5.69 14.65
CA ALA A 450 6.51 5.44 16.02
C ALA A 450 7.63 4.94 16.95
N THR A 451 8.73 4.41 16.40
CA THR A 451 9.84 3.89 17.21
C THR A 451 10.65 5.06 17.79
N PRO A 452 10.72 5.22 19.13
CA PRO A 452 11.52 6.29 19.73
C PRO A 452 12.99 6.12 19.33
N PRO A 453 13.75 7.22 19.14
CA PRO A 453 15.16 7.14 18.84
C PRO A 453 15.84 6.32 19.92
N CYS A 454 16.44 5.18 19.54
CA CYS A 454 17.16 4.35 20.49
C CYS A 454 18.19 5.25 21.19
N PRO A 455 18.19 5.32 22.54
CA PRO A 455 19.15 6.15 23.25
C PRO A 455 20.53 5.74 22.76
N ALA A 456 21.28 6.72 22.23
CA ALA A 456 22.60 6.47 21.69
C ALA A 456 23.38 5.68 22.75
N ARG A 457 23.78 4.44 22.42
CA ARG A 457 24.67 3.67 23.28
C ARG A 457 25.89 4.55 23.50
N GLN A 458 26.00 5.11 24.70
CA GLN A 458 27.19 5.87 25.08
C GLN A 458 28.38 4.90 24.92
N PRO A 459 29.38 5.26 24.11
CA PRO A 459 30.48 4.37 23.74
C PRO A 459 31.33 3.93 24.93
#